data_AF-A0AB38LR52-F1
#
_entry.id   AF-A0AB38LR52-F1
#
_cell.length_a   1.000
_cell.length_b   1.000
_cell.length_c   1.000
_cell.angle_alpha   90.00
_cell.angle_beta   90.00
_cell.angle_gamma   90.00
#
_symmetry.space_group_name_H-M   'P 1'
#
loop_
_entity.id
_entity.type
_entity.pdbx_description
1 polymer ?
#
loop_
_entity_poly.entity_id
_entity_poly.type
_entity_poly.pdbx_seq_one_letter_code
_entity_poly.pdbx_strand_id
1 'polypeptide(L)' 'MSTPRAKPLEKLITATSKCTLEGAAYGKCIAAEYQNVRKDMCTKEFMQLKNCYLAAAGRKR' A
#
# COMPACT_ATOMS: atom_id res chain seq x y z
N MET A 1 27.81 16.12 14.10
CA MET A 1 27.88 14.65 13.94
C MET A 1 26.81 14.22 12.94
N SER A 2 27.24 13.81 11.76
CA SER A 2 26.41 13.43 10.62
C SER A 2 25.65 12.14 10.94
N THR A 3 24.33 12.12 10.75
CA THR A 3 23.52 10.89 10.76
C THR A 3 23.32 10.42 9.32
N PRO A 4 24.05 9.42 8.81
CA PRO A 4 23.88 8.93 7.46
C PRO A 4 22.94 7.72 7.47
N ARG A 5 21.67 7.88 7.87
CA ARG A 5 20.67 6.79 7.83
C ARG A 5 19.23 7.22 7.51
N ALA A 6 18.99 8.45 7.05
CA ALA A 6 17.65 8.87 6.59
C ALA A 6 17.25 8.27 5.23
N LYS A 7 18.21 7.96 4.35
CA LYS A 7 17.96 7.52 2.96
C LYS A 7 17.11 6.23 2.82
N PRO A 8 17.27 5.19 3.66
CA PRO A 8 16.43 3.98 3.58
C PRO A 8 15.02 4.24 4.10
N LEU A 9 14.90 4.99 5.20
CA LEU A 9 13.59 5.33 5.78
C LEU A 9 12.78 6.21 4.83
N GLU A 10 13.41 7.20 4.17
CA GLU A 10 12.74 8.01 3.16
C GLU A 10 12.31 7.20 1.93
N LYS A 11 13.12 6.23 1.48
CA LYS A 11 12.71 5.31 0.42
C LYS A 11 11.51 4.46 0.84
N LEU A 12 11.49 3.98 2.08
CA LEU A 12 10.36 3.23 2.62
C LEU A 12 9.12 4.12 2.77
N ILE A 13 9.25 5.31 3.35
CA ILE A 13 8.15 6.28 3.46
C ILE A 13 7.62 6.63 2.06
N THR A 14 8.48 6.87 1.08
CA THR A 14 8.06 7.18 -0.29
C THR A 14 7.37 5.99 -0.95
N ALA A 15 7.86 4.76 -0.73
CA ALA A 15 7.25 3.54 -1.26
C ALA A 15 5.88 3.26 -0.61
N THR A 16 5.77 3.41 0.71
CA THR A 16 4.52 3.26 1.44
C THR A 16 3.55 4.36 1.02
N SER A 17 3.97 5.64 1.02
CA SER A 17 3.17 6.78 0.58
C SER A 17 2.65 6.64 -0.86
N LYS A 18 3.41 6.01 -1.75
CA LYS A 18 2.97 5.75 -3.12
C LYS A 18 1.78 4.79 -3.20
N CYS A 19 1.64 3.87 -2.25
CA CYS A 19 0.56 2.89 -2.22
C CYS A 19 -0.43 3.13 -1.07
N THR A 20 -0.22 4.17 -0.25
CA THR A 20 -1.10 4.54 0.87
C THR A 20 -2.48 4.94 0.37
N LEU A 21 -2.59 5.52 -0.83
CA LEU A 21 -3.87 5.87 -1.45
C LEU A 21 -4.69 4.61 -1.75
N GLU A 22 -4.07 3.61 -2.38
CA GLU A 22 -4.70 2.32 -2.66
C GLU A 22 -5.02 1.54 -1.38
N GLY A 23 -4.17 1.65 -0.36
CA GLY A 23 -4.36 1.02 0.95
C GLY A 23 -5.52 1.65 1.72
N ALA A 24 -5.62 2.98 1.68
CA ALA A 24 -6.74 3.73 2.23
C ALA A 24 -8.03 3.43 1.47
N ALA A 25 -8.00 3.31 0.14
CA ALA A 25 -9.17 2.92 -0.65
C ALA A 25 -9.67 1.51 -0.29
N TYR A 26 -8.75 0.54 -0.19
CA TYR A 26 -9.07 -0.82 0.24
C TYR A 26 -9.65 -0.85 1.66
N GLY A 27 -8.99 -0.14 2.60
CA GLY A 27 -9.48 -0.01 3.98
C GLY A 27 -10.84 0.68 4.07
N LYS A 28 -11.11 1.68 3.22
CA LYS A 28 -12.40 2.38 3.16
C LYS A 28 -13.52 1.49 2.64
N CYS A 29 -13.25 0.65 1.65
CA CYS A 29 -14.19 -0.33 1.14
C CYS A 29 -14.53 -1.39 2.21
N ILE A 30 -13.52 -1.91 2.91
CA ILE A 30 -13.75 -2.85 4.02
C ILE A 30 -14.47 -2.18 5.20
N ALA A 31 -14.13 -0.93 5.53
CA ALA A 31 -14.78 -0.21 6.62
C ALA A 31 -16.26 0.09 6.31
N ALA A 32 -16.59 0.36 5.04
CA ALA A 32 -17.97 0.59 4.60
C ALA A 32 -18.83 -0.67 4.72
N GLU A 33 -18.26 -1.84 4.40
CA GLU A 33 -18.94 -3.14 4.44
C GLU A 33 -18.39 -4.04 5.56
N TYR A 34 -17.98 -3.47 6.70
CA TYR A 34 -17.27 -4.22 7.75
C TYR A 34 -18.08 -5.40 8.31
N GLN A 35 -19.41 -5.26 8.35
CA GLN A 35 -20.32 -6.32 8.82
C GLN A 35 -20.52 -7.44 7.80
N ASN A 36 -20.29 -7.18 6.52
CA ASN A 36 -20.59 -8.10 5.42
C ASN A 36 -19.38 -8.34 4.52
N VAL A 37 -18.18 -8.05 5.03
CA VAL A 37 -16.94 -8.14 4.25
C VAL A 37 -16.78 -9.58 3.78
N ARG A 38 -16.96 -9.76 2.48
CA ARG A 38 -16.86 -11.06 1.82
C ARG A 38 -15.60 -11.08 0.98
N LYS A 39 -15.04 -12.28 0.85
CA LYS A 39 -14.01 -12.53 -0.15
C LYS A 39 -14.56 -12.04 -1.50
N ASP A 40 -13.79 -11.18 -2.14
CA ASP A 40 -14.07 -10.54 -3.43
C ASP A 40 -14.82 -9.19 -3.45
N MET A 41 -15.30 -8.67 -2.31
CA MET A 41 -15.99 -7.37 -2.25
C MET A 41 -15.11 -6.19 -2.67
N CYS A 42 -13.88 -6.12 -2.13
CA CYS A 42 -12.93 -5.04 -2.39
C CYS A 42 -11.78 -5.51 -3.31
N THR A 43 -12.05 -6.47 -4.21
CA THR A 43 -11.03 -7.04 -5.09
C THR A 43 -10.39 -6.00 -5.98
N LYS A 44 -11.15 -4.99 -6.41
CA LYS A 44 -10.66 -3.93 -7.32
C LYS A 44 -9.59 -3.08 -6.63
N GLU A 45 -9.85 -2.69 -5.39
CA GLU A 45 -8.96 -1.94 -4.51
C GLU A 45 -7.77 -2.79 -4.07
N PHE A 46 -8.01 -4.04 -3.71
CA PHE A 46 -6.96 -4.99 -3.36
C PHE A 46 -5.99 -5.24 -4.53
N MET A 47 -6.51 -5.38 -5.75
CA MET A 47 -5.70 -5.54 -6.96
C MET A 47 -4.81 -4.33 -7.22
N GLN A 48 -5.33 -3.10 -7.03
CA GLN A 48 -4.54 -1.88 -7.15
C GLN A 48 -3.47 -1.78 -6.08
N LEU A 49 -3.83 -2.02 -4.80
CA LEU A 49 -2.89 -2.05 -3.68
C LEU A 49 -1.78 -3.07 -3.92
N LYS A 50 -2.14 -4.28 -4.33
CA LYS A 50 -1.20 -5.36 -4.67
C LYS A 50 -0.27 -4.95 -5.81
N ASN A 51 -0.79 -4.37 -6.89
CA ASN A 51 0.04 -3.92 -8.01
C ASN A 51 1.01 -2.83 -7.59
N CYS A 52 0.56 -1.86 -6.79
CA CYS A 52 1.43 -0.81 -6.28
C CYS A 52 2.50 -1.38 -5.35
N TYR A 53 2.14 -2.28 -4.42
CA TYR A 53 3.10 -2.96 -3.56
C TYR A 53 4.12 -3.77 -4.37
N LEU A 54 3.69 -4.49 -5.43
CA LEU A 54 4.61 -5.25 -6.29
C LEU A 54 5.55 -4.34 -7.09
N ALA A 55 5.06 -3.21 -7.58
CA ALA A 55 5.86 -2.21 -8.28
C ALA A 55 6.84 -1.49 -7.34
N ALA A 56 6.41 -1.19 -6.10
CA ALA A 56 7.19 -0.51 -5.08
C ALA A 56 8.20 -1.43 -4.39
N ALA A 57 7.85 -2.70 -4.16
CA ALA A 57 8.73 -3.72 -3.59
C ALA A 57 9.85 -4.15 -4.55
N GLY A 58 9.80 -3.72 -5.81
CA GLY A 58 11.00 -3.62 -6.63
C GLY A 58 11.76 -4.93 -6.79
N ARG A 59 11.12 -6.00 -7.28
CA ARG A 59 11.87 -6.98 -8.09
C ARG A 59 12.13 -6.37 -9.48
N LYS A 60 12.87 -5.26 -9.52
CA LYS A 60 13.62 -4.86 -10.71
C LYS A 60 14.69 -5.93 -10.88
N ARG A 61 14.54 -6.74 -11.93
CA ARG A 61 15.54 -7.71 -12.36
C ARG A 61 16.84 -6.99 -12.73
#